data_AF-A0A7X8KSJ9-F1
#
_entry.id   AF-A0A7X8KSJ9-F1
#
_cell.length_a   1.000
_cell.length_b   1.000
_cell.length_c   1.000
_cell.angle_alpha   90.00
_cell.angle_beta   90.00
_cell.angle_gamma   90.00
#
_symmetry.space_group_name_H-M   'P 1'
#
loop_
_entity.id
_entity.type
_entity.pdbx_description
1 polymer ?
#
loop_
_entity_poly.entity_id
_entity_poly.type
_entity_poly.pdbx_seq_one_letter_code
_entity_poly.pdbx_strand_id
1 'polypeptide(L)' 'EQIIQSLTDLETVDSVQFLLDGKKAETLMGHMSIADPFTK' A
#
# COMPACT_ATOMS: atom_id res chain seq x y z
N GLU A 1 5.66 0.96 6.57
CA GLU A 1 5.84 -0.51 6.70
C GLU A 1 4.82 -1.18 7.61
N GLN A 2 4.56 -0.67 8.83
CA GLN A 2 3.63 -1.31 9.79
C GLN A 2 2.26 -1.72 9.19
N ILE A 3 1.60 -0.82 8.43
CA ILE A 3 0.30 -1.11 7.80
C ILE A 3 0.39 -2.29 6.83
N ILE A 4 1.46 -2.36 6.04
CA ILE A 4 1.66 -3.42 5.05
C ILE A 4 1.76 -4.75 5.78
N GLN A 5 2.66 -4.85 6.76
CA GLN A 5 2.86 -6.07 7.56
C GLN A 5 1.57 -6.53 8.24
N SER A 6 0.89 -5.65 8.97
CA SER A 6 -0.33 -6.01 9.69
C SER A 6 -1.45 -6.51 8.79
N LEU A 7 -1.56 -5.98 7.57
CA LEU A 7 -2.58 -6.43 6.62
C LEU A 7 -2.16 -7.70 5.88
N THR A 8 -0.90 -7.83 5.46
CA THR A 8 -0.38 -9.02 4.77
C THR A 8 -0.16 -10.23 5.68
N ASP A 9 -0.21 -10.05 7.00
CA ASP A 9 -0.21 -11.16 7.95
C ASP A 9 -1.56 -11.89 8.01
N LEU A 10 -2.63 -11.31 7.43
CA LEU A 10 -3.89 -12.02 7.19
C LEU A 10 -3.71 -12.98 6.01
N GLU A 11 -3.98 -14.27 6.20
CA GLU A 11 -3.81 -15.31 5.16
C GLU A 11 -4.60 -15.04 3.86
N THR A 12 -5.60 -14.15 3.91
CA THR A 12 -6.44 -13.79 2.77
C THR A 12 -5.98 -12.54 2.02
N VAL A 13 -4.87 -11.92 2.41
CA VAL A 13 -4.40 -10.63 1.87
C VAL A 13 -2.96 -10.76 1.36
N ASP A 14 -2.80 -10.76 0.04
CA ASP A 14 -1.49 -10.90 -0.59
C ASP A 14 -0.71 -9.58 -0.72
N SER A 15 -1.42 -8.44 -0.80
CA SER A 15 -0.80 -7.12 -1.03
C SER A 15 -1.69 -5.95 -0.60
N VAL A 16 -1.08 -4.76 -0.47
CA VAL A 16 -1.74 -3.52 -0.06
C VAL A 16 -1.50 -2.40 -1.09
N GLN A 17 -2.58 -1.85 -1.65
CA GLN A 17 -2.54 -0.65 -2.51
C GLN A 17 -3.07 0.56 -1.76
N PHE A 18 -2.25 1.61 -1.63
CA PHE A 18 -2.70 2.90 -1.10
C PHE A 18 -3.39 3.71 -2.20
N LEU A 19 -4.47 4.39 -1.83
CA LEU A 19 -5.22 5.28 -2.71
C LEU A 19 -5.34 6.67 -2.04
N LEU A 20 -5.30 7.72 -2.86
CA LEU A 20 -5.62 9.09 -2.43
C LEU A 20 -6.96 9.48 -3.07
N ASP A 21 -7.92 9.88 -2.25
CA ASP A 21 -9.30 10.18 -2.67
C ASP A 21 -9.91 9.06 -3.54
N GLY A 22 -9.62 7.80 -3.19
CA GLY A 22 -10.10 6.61 -3.90
C GLY A 22 -9.43 6.32 -5.24
N LYS A 23 -8.35 7.03 -5.59
CA LYS A 23 -7.60 6.83 -6.85
C LYS A 23 -6.16 6.43 -6.58
N LYS A 24 -5.57 5.68 -7.52
CA LYS A 24 -4.12 5.44 -7.52
C LYS A 24 -3.38 6.77 -7.62
N ALA A 25 -2.26 6.86 -6.93
CA ALA A 25 -1.39 8.01 -6.95
C ALA A 25 0.06 7.55 -7.09
N GLU A 26 0.92 8.41 -7.62
CA GLU A 26 2.33 8.08 -7.81
C GLU A 26 3.09 8.04 -6.48
N THR A 27 2.84 9.03 -5.63
CA THR A 27 3.58 9.18 -4.37
C THR A 27 2.67 9.61 -3.23
N LEU A 28 3.03 9.18 -2.02
CA LEU A 28 2.51 9.75 -0.79
C LEU A 28 3.33 11.00 -0.46
N MET A 29 2.69 12.16 -0.59
CA MET A 29 3.30 13.47 -0.30
C MET A 29 4.64 13.75 -1.01
N GLY A 30 4.91 13.11 -2.16
CA GLY A 30 6.17 13.30 -2.89
C GLY A 30 7.39 12.55 -2.35
N HIS A 31 7.26 11.78 -1.26
CA HIS A 31 8.40 11.17 -0.57
C HIS A 31 8.51 9.66 -0.75
N MET A 32 7.37 8.98 -0.93
CA MET A 32 7.30 7.52 -1.03
C MET A 32 6.46 7.16 -2.24
N SER A 33 6.99 6.34 -3.15
CA SER A 33 6.19 5.80 -4.25
C SER A 33 5.07 4.93 -3.69
N ILE A 34 3.84 5.10 -4.18
CA ILE A 34 2.68 4.25 -3.88
C ILE A 34 1.95 3.83 -5.17
N ALA A 35 2.62 3.96 -6.32
CA ALA A 35 2.09 3.65 -7.64
C ALA A 35 1.68 2.17 -7.76
N ASP A 36 2.46 1.30 -7.12
CA ASP A 36 2.29 -0.14 -7.11
C ASP A 36 1.87 -0.67 -5.74
N PRO A 37 1.18 -1.82 -5.67
CA PRO A 37 0.88 -2.49 -4.43
C PRO A 37 2.16 -2.93 -3.70
N PHE A 38 2.11 -2.90 -2.38
CA PHE A 38 3.17 -3.41 -1.52
C PHE A 38 2.87 -4.84 -1.10
N THR A 39 3.92 -5.66 -1.11
CA THR A 39 3.91 -7.01 -0.54
C THR A 39 4.73 -7.03 0.75
N LYS A 40 4.67 -8.15 1.47
CA LYS A 40 5.62 -8.46 2.55
C LYS A 40 7.05 -8.60 2.00
#